data_AF-A0A969WUC6-F1
#
_entry.id   AF-A0A969WUC6-F1
#
_cell.length_a   1.000
_cell.length_b   1.000
_cell.length_c   1.000
_cell.angle_alpha   90.00
_cell.angle_beta   90.00
_cell.angle_gamma   90.00
#
_symmetry.space_group_name_H-M   'P 1'
#
loop_
_entity.id
_entity.type
_entity.pdbx_description
1 polymer ?
#
loop_
_entity_poly.entity_id
_entity_poly.type
_entity_poly.pdbx_seq_one_letter_code
_entity_poly.pdbx_strand_id
1 'polypeptide(L)'
;MKIKEAIEYIGGFKYVINALNIHSSAGSKILYALPFLKVSEEIAHETEKTEWLIDGMNEESFSQKVALTQMKLSELRDINNTISRLRYNNTLDDIELFEVKHLAILAHSIDKEVRELKLPFIAIPDLSGVIEILDPQGKKIPQFYIYNEYSSTLSTIRSEINKITHSNETEEEVNKLRLKEKEEENKIRVVLTEKLHPYTEELKNALNEMATLDLLIAKANLAKELLLTKPTFAQGVTSLSGLFNPEIYNSLQKHGKKFQPVNISIPSDPTLITGANMTGKTV
;
A
#
# COMPACT_ATOMS: atom_id res chain seq x y z
N MET A 1 17.08 -4.79 13.52
CA MET A 1 15.77 -4.57 14.16
C MET A 1 14.82 -4.03 13.11
N LYS A 2 13.73 -4.74 12.86
CA LYS A 2 12.62 -4.27 12.01
C LYS A 2 11.60 -3.49 12.84
N ILE A 3 10.74 -2.71 12.18
CA ILE A 3 9.67 -1.96 12.86
C ILE A 3 8.77 -2.90 13.69
N LYS A 4 8.40 -4.08 13.16
CA LYS A 4 7.60 -5.06 13.91
C LYS A 4 8.22 -5.50 15.24
N GLU A 5 9.55 -5.58 15.31
CA GLU A 5 10.28 -5.96 16.54
C GLU A 5 10.35 -4.75 17.47
N ALA A 6 10.63 -3.57 16.93
CA ALA A 6 10.80 -2.35 17.72
C ALA A 6 9.53 -1.92 18.48
N ILE A 7 8.34 -2.25 17.96
CA ILE A 7 7.05 -1.96 18.61
C ILE A 7 6.93 -2.63 19.98
N GLU A 8 7.57 -3.77 20.19
CA GLU A 8 7.53 -4.50 21.47
C GLU A 8 8.49 -3.91 22.50
N TYR A 9 9.56 -3.24 22.07
CA TYR A 9 10.64 -2.77 22.94
C TYR A 9 10.63 -1.26 23.21
N ILE A 10 10.12 -0.44 22.28
CA ILE A 10 10.16 1.02 22.38
C ILE A 10 8.80 1.52 22.87
N GLY A 11 8.77 1.99 24.13
CA GLY A 11 7.57 2.57 24.75
C GLY A 11 6.99 3.72 23.91
N GLY A 12 5.68 3.73 23.70
CA GLY A 12 4.99 4.73 22.88
C GLY A 12 5.19 4.59 21.36
N PHE A 13 6.07 3.69 20.88
CA PHE A 13 6.30 3.54 19.44
C PHE A 13 5.09 2.95 18.71
N LYS A 14 4.38 2.02 19.36
CA LYS A 14 3.09 1.50 18.85
C LYS A 14 2.07 2.61 18.58
N TYR A 15 2.05 3.62 19.44
CA TYR A 15 1.15 4.77 19.27
C TYR A 15 1.49 5.55 17.99
N VAL A 16 2.76 5.83 17.74
CA VAL A 16 3.22 6.51 16.51
C VAL A 16 2.89 5.68 15.27
N ILE A 17 3.10 4.37 15.31
CA ILE A 17 2.76 3.46 14.21
C ILE A 17 1.26 3.43 13.93
N ASN A 18 0.42 3.43 14.96
CA ASN A 18 -1.03 3.48 14.79
C ASN A 18 -1.53 4.87 14.34
N ALA A 19 -0.78 5.94 14.65
CA ALA A 19 -1.08 7.29 14.20
C ALA A 19 -0.65 7.53 12.75
N LEU A 20 0.23 6.70 12.19
CA LEU A 20 0.45 6.65 10.74
C LEU A 20 -0.83 6.12 10.09
N ASN A 21 -1.64 7.04 9.58
CA ASN A 21 -2.88 6.76 8.85
C ASN A 21 -2.59 6.17 7.46
N ILE A 22 -1.98 4.98 7.44
CA ILE A 22 -1.74 4.19 6.23
C ILE A 22 -3.04 3.45 5.92
N HIS A 23 -3.59 3.69 4.73
CA HIS A 23 -4.89 3.15 4.37
C HIS A 23 -4.79 1.85 3.58
N SER A 24 -3.68 1.62 2.89
CA SER A 24 -3.46 0.38 2.15
C SER A 24 -2.94 -0.75 3.02
N SER A 25 -3.44 -1.96 2.77
CA SER A 25 -2.89 -3.18 3.39
C SER A 25 -1.46 -3.45 2.93
N ALA A 26 -1.13 -3.11 1.68
CA ALA A 26 0.22 -3.21 1.13
C ALA A 26 1.21 -2.25 1.82
N GLY A 27 0.83 -0.98 2.01
CA GLY A 27 1.63 0.01 2.73
C GLY A 27 1.89 -0.38 4.19
N SER A 28 0.87 -0.91 4.86
CA SER A 28 1.01 -1.42 6.24
C SER A 28 2.05 -2.54 6.31
N LYS A 29 1.99 -3.49 5.37
CA LYS A 29 2.95 -4.61 5.32
C LYS A 29 4.38 -4.13 5.06
N ILE A 30 4.57 -3.16 4.16
CA ILE A 30 5.89 -2.56 3.94
C ILE A 30 6.40 -1.91 5.22
N LEU A 31 5.60 -1.09 5.90
CA LEU A 31 5.99 -0.43 7.15
C LEU A 31 6.54 -1.44 8.16
N TYR A 32 5.81 -2.51 8.45
CA TYR A 32 6.25 -3.51 9.44
C TYR A 32 7.52 -4.27 9.03
N ALA A 33 7.78 -4.37 7.73
CA ALA A 33 8.98 -5.03 7.19
C ALA A 33 10.22 -4.14 7.18
N LEU A 34 10.07 -2.81 7.27
CA LEU A 34 11.18 -1.87 7.17
C LEU A 34 12.20 -2.07 8.31
N PRO A 35 13.50 -2.07 7.99
CA PRO A 35 14.55 -2.04 8.99
C PRO A 35 14.77 -0.61 9.52
N PHE A 36 15.34 -0.49 10.72
CA PHE A 36 15.95 0.77 11.14
C PHE A 36 17.20 1.01 10.30
N LEU A 37 17.20 2.14 9.58
CA LEU A 37 18.36 2.62 8.84
C LEU A 37 19.47 3.02 9.82
N LYS A 38 20.72 2.77 9.41
CA LYS A 38 21.91 3.05 10.23
C LYS A 38 22.93 3.92 9.53
N VAL A 39 22.77 4.11 8.23
CA VAL A 39 23.66 4.87 7.37
C VAL A 39 23.08 6.27 7.23
N SER A 40 23.89 7.29 7.49
CA SER A 40 23.45 8.70 7.47
C SER A 40 22.91 9.11 6.11
N GLU A 41 23.55 8.70 5.01
CA GLU A 41 23.11 9.03 3.66
C GLU A 41 21.73 8.42 3.35
N GLU A 42 21.48 7.17 3.78
CA GLU A 42 20.18 6.51 3.58
C GLU A 42 19.06 7.21 4.37
N ILE A 43 19.33 7.58 5.63
CA ILE A 43 18.37 8.31 6.47
C ILE A 43 18.10 9.70 5.87
N ALA A 44 19.15 10.40 5.41
CA ALA A 44 19.02 11.69 4.76
C ALA A 44 18.11 11.60 3.53
N HIS A 45 18.37 10.61 2.66
CA HIS A 45 17.58 10.41 1.45
C HIS A 45 16.09 10.12 1.75
N GLU A 46 15.78 9.26 2.73
CA GLU A 46 14.39 8.96 3.11
C GLU A 46 13.68 10.15 3.78
N THR A 47 14.42 10.93 4.57
CA THR A 47 13.85 12.13 5.22
C THR A 47 13.63 13.28 4.23
N GLU A 48 14.49 13.42 3.22
CA GLU A 48 14.32 14.38 2.11
C GLU A 48 13.04 14.13 1.30
N LYS A 49 12.69 12.87 1.02
CA LYS A 49 11.42 12.54 0.36
C LYS A 49 10.21 13.04 1.17
N THR A 50 10.28 12.87 2.48
CA THR A 50 9.19 13.27 3.39
C THR A 50 9.11 14.80 3.48
N GLU A 51 10.25 15.48 3.63
CA GLU A 51 10.36 16.94 3.65
C GLU A 51 9.85 17.57 2.35
N TRP A 52 10.26 17.05 1.19
CA TRP A 52 9.78 17.51 -0.10
C TRP A 52 8.25 17.46 -0.21
N LEU A 53 7.63 16.39 0.30
CA LEU A 53 6.17 16.26 0.28
C LEU A 53 5.50 17.23 1.25
N ILE A 54 6.07 17.42 2.46
CA ILE A 54 5.60 18.40 3.44
C ILE A 54 5.61 19.81 2.84
N ASP A 55 6.71 20.17 2.16
CA ASP A 55 6.90 21.48 1.52
C ASP A 55 5.87 21.70 0.41
N GLY A 56 5.66 20.71 -0.45
CA GLY A 56 4.62 20.77 -1.49
C GLY A 56 3.21 20.95 -0.89
N MET A 57 2.93 20.28 0.21
CA MET A 57 1.64 20.38 0.92
C MET A 57 1.41 21.73 1.61
N ASN A 58 2.35 22.68 1.56
CA ASN A 58 2.09 24.07 1.96
C ASN A 58 1.22 24.81 0.92
N GLU A 59 1.21 24.35 -0.33
CA GLU A 59 0.26 24.80 -1.33
C GLU A 59 -1.05 24.02 -1.21
N GLU A 60 -2.17 24.73 -1.10
CA GLU A 60 -3.50 24.11 -0.90
C GLU A 60 -3.89 23.20 -2.06
N SER A 61 -3.63 23.61 -3.31
CA SER A 61 -3.97 22.84 -4.51
C SER A 61 -3.23 21.49 -4.53
N PHE A 62 -1.96 21.49 -4.17
CA PHE A 62 -1.12 20.29 -4.06
C PHE A 62 -1.60 19.40 -2.91
N SER A 63 -1.87 19.99 -1.74
CA SER A 63 -2.37 19.24 -0.59
C SER A 63 -3.70 18.53 -0.87
N GLN A 64 -4.62 19.17 -1.62
CA GLN A 64 -5.88 18.55 -2.03
C GLN A 64 -5.64 17.35 -2.97
N LYS A 65 -4.73 17.47 -3.93
CA LYS A 65 -4.36 16.37 -4.83
C LYS A 65 -3.70 15.21 -4.09
N VAL A 66 -2.83 15.49 -3.11
CA VAL A 66 -2.23 14.46 -2.24
C VAL A 66 -3.34 13.71 -1.48
N ALA A 67 -4.32 14.43 -0.91
CA ALA A 67 -5.45 13.79 -0.22
C ALA A 67 -6.29 12.91 -1.15
N LEU A 68 -6.59 13.36 -2.38
CA LEU A 68 -7.28 12.56 -3.39
C LEU A 68 -6.48 11.31 -3.78
N THR A 69 -5.17 11.44 -3.91
CA THR A 69 -4.25 10.33 -4.20
C THR A 69 -4.28 9.31 -3.05
N GLN A 70 -4.23 9.78 -1.81
CA GLN A 70 -4.32 8.94 -0.61
C GLN A 70 -5.66 8.19 -0.52
N MET A 71 -6.77 8.84 -0.86
CA MET A 71 -8.09 8.20 -0.93
C MET A 71 -8.10 7.06 -1.95
N LYS A 72 -7.54 7.26 -3.15
CA LYS A 72 -7.42 6.18 -4.15
C LYS A 72 -6.54 5.04 -3.66
N LEU A 73 -5.43 5.34 -3.00
CA LEU A 73 -4.51 4.34 -2.44
C LEU A 73 -5.16 3.48 -1.34
N SER A 74 -6.25 3.94 -0.71
CA SER A 74 -7.00 3.11 0.26
C SER A 74 -7.58 1.83 -0.35
N GLU A 75 -7.77 1.78 -1.67
CA GLU A 75 -8.22 0.60 -2.40
C GLU A 75 -7.10 -0.42 -2.68
N LEU A 76 -5.83 -0.06 -2.40
CA LEU A 76 -4.68 -0.91 -2.67
C LEU A 76 -4.62 -2.10 -1.69
N ARG A 77 -4.76 -3.29 -2.26
CA ARG A 77 -4.69 -4.57 -1.54
C ARG A 77 -3.30 -5.20 -1.64
N ASP A 78 -2.90 -5.89 -0.58
CA ASP A 78 -1.73 -6.75 -0.60
C ASP A 78 -2.01 -8.03 -1.39
N ILE A 79 -1.54 -8.07 -2.64
CA ILE A 79 -1.71 -9.22 -3.54
C ILE A 79 -0.39 -9.97 -3.79
N ASN A 80 0.58 -9.85 -2.87
CA ASN A 80 1.91 -10.48 -3.03
C ASN A 80 1.82 -12.00 -3.23
N ASN A 81 0.84 -12.67 -2.63
CA ASN A 81 0.63 -14.11 -2.81
C ASN A 81 0.21 -14.44 -4.25
N THR A 82 -0.73 -13.66 -4.80
CA THR A 82 -1.21 -13.77 -6.18
C THR A 82 -0.08 -13.52 -7.17
N ILE A 83 0.71 -12.46 -6.97
CA ILE A 83 1.91 -12.17 -7.79
C ILE A 83 2.93 -13.30 -7.65
N SER A 84 3.13 -13.86 -6.45
CA SER A 84 4.05 -14.98 -6.26
C SER A 84 3.59 -16.24 -7.00
N ARG A 85 2.29 -16.54 -7.02
CA ARG A 85 1.75 -17.66 -7.78
C ARG A 85 1.90 -17.46 -9.28
N LEU A 86 1.61 -16.24 -9.75
CA LEU A 86 1.84 -15.86 -11.15
C LEU A 86 3.32 -16.05 -11.53
N ARG A 87 4.26 -15.66 -10.66
CA ARG A 87 5.70 -15.83 -10.89
C ARG A 87 6.10 -17.29 -11.15
N TYR A 88 5.50 -18.23 -10.42
CA TYR A 88 5.72 -19.66 -10.59
C TYR A 88 4.81 -20.30 -11.66
N ASN A 89 4.14 -19.47 -12.47
CA ASN A 89 3.21 -19.86 -13.53
C ASN A 89 2.09 -20.79 -13.04
N ASN A 90 1.63 -20.61 -11.79
CA ASN A 90 0.47 -21.31 -11.29
C ASN A 90 -0.80 -20.64 -11.83
N THR A 91 -1.73 -21.44 -12.36
CA THR A 91 -3.01 -20.94 -12.86
C THR A 91 -3.73 -20.13 -11.77
N LEU A 92 -4.06 -18.90 -12.12
CA LEU A 92 -4.81 -17.99 -11.27
C LEU A 92 -6.31 -18.31 -11.34
N ASP A 93 -6.98 -18.21 -10.20
CA ASP A 93 -8.44 -18.26 -10.15
C ASP A 93 -9.09 -16.89 -10.43
N ASP A 94 -10.42 -16.83 -10.42
CA ASP A 94 -11.15 -15.59 -10.77
C ASP A 94 -10.92 -14.45 -9.75
N ILE A 95 -10.62 -14.78 -8.49
CA ILE A 95 -10.32 -13.80 -7.43
C ILE A 95 -8.92 -13.25 -7.66
N GLU A 96 -7.96 -14.14 -7.94
CA GLU A 96 -6.57 -13.78 -8.24
C GLU A 96 -6.48 -12.94 -9.53
N LEU A 97 -7.25 -13.28 -10.57
CA LEU A 97 -7.33 -12.48 -11.81
C LEU A 97 -8.01 -11.12 -11.58
N PHE A 98 -9.05 -11.07 -10.74
CA PHE A 98 -9.64 -9.81 -10.27
C PHE A 98 -8.61 -8.92 -9.58
N GLU A 99 -7.81 -9.48 -8.68
CA GLU A 99 -6.78 -8.75 -7.95
C GLU A 99 -5.73 -8.13 -8.88
N VAL A 100 -5.25 -8.89 -9.87
CA VAL A 100 -4.30 -8.39 -10.88
C VAL A 100 -4.93 -7.28 -11.72
N LYS A 101 -6.17 -7.45 -12.18
CA LYS A 101 -6.91 -6.43 -12.94
C LYS A 101 -7.10 -5.15 -12.13
N HIS A 102 -7.54 -5.30 -10.88
CA HIS A 102 -7.77 -4.18 -9.97
C HIS A 102 -6.47 -3.40 -9.73
N LEU A 103 -5.35 -4.10 -9.46
CA LEU A 103 -4.05 -3.48 -9.30
C LEU A 103 -3.64 -2.68 -10.55
N ALA A 104 -3.80 -3.25 -11.75
CA ALA A 104 -3.41 -2.59 -12.99
C ALA A 104 -4.25 -1.32 -13.27
N ILE A 105 -5.56 -1.37 -13.05
CA ILE A 105 -6.45 -0.22 -13.20
C ILE A 105 -6.11 0.87 -12.17
N LEU A 106 -5.89 0.49 -10.91
CA LEU A 106 -5.52 1.42 -9.85
C LEU A 106 -4.15 2.06 -10.14
N ALA A 107 -3.15 1.28 -10.54
CA ALA A 107 -1.82 1.76 -10.91
C ALA A 107 -1.89 2.80 -12.03
N HIS A 108 -2.70 2.57 -13.07
CA HIS A 108 -2.92 3.55 -14.13
C HIS A 108 -3.52 4.87 -13.61
N SER A 109 -4.48 4.79 -12.68
CA SER A 109 -5.07 5.98 -12.04
C SER A 109 -4.06 6.73 -11.17
N ILE A 110 -3.23 6.01 -10.40
CA ILE A 110 -2.21 6.59 -9.53
C ILE A 110 -1.05 7.18 -10.33
N ASP A 111 -0.61 6.56 -11.42
CA ASP A 111 0.45 7.09 -12.29
C ASP A 111 0.09 8.50 -12.81
N LYS A 112 -1.17 8.71 -13.17
CA LYS A 112 -1.67 10.04 -13.56
C LYS A 112 -1.47 11.07 -12.44
N GLU A 113 -1.87 10.74 -11.21
CA GLU A 113 -1.70 11.62 -10.05
C GLU A 113 -0.22 11.89 -9.75
N VAL A 114 0.61 10.86 -9.79
CA VAL A 114 2.07 10.93 -9.57
C VAL A 114 2.72 11.89 -10.57
N ARG A 115 2.33 11.83 -11.85
CA ARG A 115 2.81 12.74 -12.91
C ARG A 115 2.31 14.17 -12.70
N GLU A 116 1.05 14.35 -12.30
CA GLU A 116 0.49 15.67 -12.02
C GLU A 116 1.15 16.35 -10.81
N LEU A 117 1.45 15.56 -9.76
CA LEU A 117 2.19 15.98 -8.57
C LEU A 117 3.69 16.14 -8.83
N LYS A 118 4.19 15.65 -9.97
CA LYS A 118 5.62 15.66 -10.35
C LYS A 118 6.52 15.04 -9.27
N LEU A 119 6.07 13.94 -8.67
CA LEU A 119 6.83 13.24 -7.63
C LEU A 119 8.13 12.66 -8.23
N PRO A 120 9.32 13.08 -7.77
CA PRO A 120 10.57 12.70 -8.42
C PRO A 120 11.10 11.32 -8.01
N PHE A 121 10.55 10.74 -6.95
CA PHE A 121 11.06 9.51 -6.31
C PHE A 121 10.10 8.32 -6.40
N ILE A 122 8.91 8.47 -7.03
CA ILE A 122 7.96 7.38 -7.30
C ILE A 122 7.80 7.24 -8.80
N ALA A 123 7.90 6.03 -9.32
CA ALA A 123 7.66 5.72 -10.73
C ALA A 123 6.75 4.51 -10.87
N ILE A 124 5.50 4.74 -11.28
CA ILE A 124 4.55 3.65 -11.50
C ILE A 124 4.79 3.05 -12.90
N PRO A 125 5.04 1.74 -13.01
CA PRO A 125 5.23 1.10 -14.32
C PRO A 125 3.91 1.07 -15.10
N ASP A 126 4.03 1.10 -16.43
CA ASP A 126 2.87 0.97 -17.31
C ASP A 126 2.35 -0.47 -17.32
N LEU A 127 1.08 -0.63 -16.95
CA LEU A 127 0.36 -1.90 -16.92
C LEU A 127 -0.76 -1.97 -17.96
N SER A 128 -0.74 -1.11 -18.99
CA SER A 128 -1.78 -1.08 -20.03
C SER A 128 -1.97 -2.45 -20.69
N GLY A 129 -0.89 -3.19 -20.96
CA GLY A 129 -0.97 -4.56 -21.51
C GLY A 129 -1.70 -5.55 -20.59
N VAL A 130 -1.58 -5.41 -19.27
CA VAL A 130 -2.33 -6.24 -18.30
C VAL A 130 -3.83 -5.91 -18.36
N ILE A 131 -4.17 -4.63 -18.47
CA ILE A 131 -5.57 -4.18 -18.59
C ILE A 131 -6.18 -4.75 -19.87
N GLU A 132 -5.48 -4.67 -21.00
CA GLU A 132 -5.95 -5.20 -22.28
C GLU A 132 -6.20 -6.72 -22.25
N ILE A 133 -5.35 -7.47 -21.54
CA ILE A 133 -5.53 -8.92 -21.36
C ILE A 133 -6.78 -9.25 -20.53
N LEU A 134 -7.07 -8.47 -19.48
CA LEU A 134 -8.11 -8.76 -18.48
C LEU A 134 -9.44 -8.00 -18.68
N ASP A 135 -9.48 -7.08 -19.64
CA ASP A 135 -10.64 -6.27 -19.98
C ASP A 135 -10.84 -6.20 -21.51
N PRO A 136 -11.18 -7.32 -22.17
CA PRO A 136 -11.32 -7.37 -23.63
C PRO A 136 -12.43 -6.45 -24.16
N GLN A 137 -13.37 -6.04 -23.30
CA GLN A 137 -14.46 -5.12 -23.66
C GLN A 137 -14.09 -3.64 -23.42
N GLY A 138 -12.94 -3.34 -22.80
CA GLY A 138 -12.47 -1.98 -22.53
C GLY A 138 -13.35 -1.17 -21.58
N LYS A 139 -14.12 -1.83 -20.68
CA LYS A 139 -15.03 -1.15 -19.75
C LYS A 139 -14.31 -0.42 -18.61
N LYS A 140 -13.06 -0.80 -18.32
CA LYS A 140 -12.22 -0.35 -17.21
C LYS A 140 -12.89 -0.47 -15.83
N ILE A 141 -13.72 -1.50 -15.66
CA ILE A 141 -14.38 -1.83 -14.40
C ILE A 141 -13.56 -2.90 -13.67
N PRO A 142 -13.32 -2.78 -12.35
CA PRO A 142 -12.50 -3.75 -11.63
C PRO A 142 -13.07 -5.16 -11.59
N GLN A 143 -14.40 -5.32 -11.59
CA GLN A 143 -15.08 -6.61 -11.59
C GLN A 143 -14.53 -7.53 -12.69
N PHE A 144 -14.31 -8.79 -12.35
CA PHE A 144 -13.77 -9.78 -13.26
C PHE A 144 -14.68 -11.01 -13.29
N TYR A 145 -14.92 -11.49 -14.49
CA TYR A 145 -15.49 -12.79 -14.79
C TYR A 145 -14.91 -13.27 -16.11
N ILE A 146 -14.97 -14.56 -16.39
CA ILE A 146 -14.54 -15.08 -17.69
C ILE A 146 -15.54 -14.63 -18.77
N TYR A 147 -15.16 -13.60 -19.53
CA TYR A 147 -15.95 -13.00 -20.60
C TYR A 147 -16.11 -13.93 -21.81
N ASN A 148 -17.22 -13.80 -22.56
CA ASN A 148 -17.46 -14.58 -23.79
C ASN A 148 -16.41 -14.25 -24.87
N GLU A 149 -15.88 -13.05 -24.84
CA GLU A 149 -14.88 -12.51 -25.76
C GLU A 149 -13.56 -13.30 -25.72
N TYR A 150 -13.30 -14.05 -24.65
CA TYR A 150 -12.10 -14.88 -24.55
C TYR A 150 -12.17 -16.18 -25.36
N SER A 151 -13.38 -16.71 -25.66
CA SER A 151 -13.53 -17.96 -26.41
C SER A 151 -14.90 -18.02 -27.10
N SER A 152 -14.89 -18.22 -28.42
CA SER A 152 -16.11 -18.51 -29.19
C SER A 152 -16.80 -19.78 -28.69
N THR A 153 -16.03 -20.77 -28.25
CA THR A 153 -16.55 -22.02 -27.67
C THR A 153 -17.34 -21.75 -26.40
N LEU A 154 -16.82 -20.91 -25.51
CA LEU A 154 -17.52 -20.52 -24.27
C LEU A 154 -18.83 -19.80 -24.58
N SER A 155 -18.81 -18.89 -25.56
CA SER A 155 -20.03 -18.19 -26.01
C SER A 155 -21.10 -19.16 -26.52
N THR A 156 -20.71 -20.18 -27.29
CA THR A 156 -21.63 -21.21 -27.78
C THR A 156 -22.20 -22.03 -26.63
N ILE A 157 -21.35 -22.52 -25.70
CA ILE A 157 -21.79 -23.30 -24.54
C ILE A 157 -22.80 -22.52 -23.69
N ARG A 158 -22.54 -21.24 -23.39
CA ARG A 158 -23.47 -20.39 -22.63
C ARG A 158 -24.80 -20.17 -23.36
N SER A 159 -24.77 -20.06 -24.69
CA SER A 159 -25.99 -19.97 -25.50
C SER A 159 -26.80 -21.27 -25.44
N GLU A 160 -26.14 -22.42 -25.51
CA GLU A 160 -26.79 -23.74 -25.37
C GLU A 160 -27.42 -23.91 -24.00
N ILE A 161 -26.69 -23.60 -22.92
CA ILE A 161 -27.22 -23.63 -21.54
C ILE A 161 -28.47 -22.75 -21.43
N ASN A 162 -28.41 -21.51 -21.93
CA ASN A 162 -29.56 -20.60 -21.86
C ASN A 162 -30.79 -21.14 -22.62
N LYS A 163 -30.62 -21.77 -23.78
CA LYS A 163 -31.73 -22.39 -24.53
C LYS A 163 -32.36 -23.53 -23.74
N ILE A 164 -31.51 -24.40 -23.19
CA ILE A 164 -31.93 -25.60 -22.48
C ILE A 164 -32.65 -25.27 -21.17
N THR A 165 -32.21 -24.21 -20.48
CA THR A 165 -32.84 -23.75 -19.23
C THR A 165 -34.30 -23.28 -19.45
N HIS A 166 -34.69 -22.97 -20.69
CA HIS A 166 -36.06 -22.56 -21.05
C HIS A 166 -36.91 -23.71 -21.63
N SER A 167 -36.35 -24.91 -21.74
CA SER A 167 -37.03 -26.14 -22.16
C SER A 167 -37.13 -27.13 -20.99
N ASN A 168 -38.14 -28.01 -20.98
CA ASN A 168 -38.31 -29.09 -19.98
C ASN A 168 -37.28 -30.23 -20.15
N GLU A 169 -36.00 -29.89 -20.33
CA GLU A 169 -34.91 -30.86 -20.49
C GLU A 169 -34.43 -31.42 -19.15
N THR A 170 -33.70 -32.54 -19.21
CA THR A 170 -33.29 -33.30 -18.03
C THR A 170 -32.12 -32.62 -17.30
N GLU A 171 -32.12 -32.67 -15.96
CA GLU A 171 -31.03 -32.13 -15.11
C GLU A 171 -29.64 -32.64 -15.52
N GLU A 172 -29.55 -33.86 -16.06
CA GLU A 172 -28.29 -34.46 -16.51
C GLU A 172 -27.66 -33.76 -17.72
N GLU A 173 -28.46 -33.30 -18.68
CA GLU A 173 -27.98 -32.62 -19.89
C GLU A 173 -27.43 -31.23 -19.55
N VAL A 174 -28.15 -30.50 -18.69
CA VAL A 174 -27.70 -29.22 -18.14
C VAL A 174 -26.38 -29.37 -17.38
N ASN A 175 -26.27 -30.41 -16.55
CA ASN A 175 -25.05 -30.66 -15.77
C ASN A 175 -23.83 -30.98 -16.66
N LYS A 176 -24.02 -31.74 -17.75
CA LYS A 176 -22.94 -32.01 -18.72
C LYS A 176 -22.44 -30.74 -19.39
N LEU A 177 -23.33 -29.81 -19.75
CA LEU A 177 -22.92 -28.53 -20.35
C LEU A 177 -22.23 -27.60 -19.35
N ARG A 178 -22.69 -27.55 -18.10
CA ARG A 178 -22.01 -26.79 -17.02
C ARG A 178 -20.60 -27.32 -16.74
N LEU A 179 -20.41 -28.64 -16.82
CA LEU A 179 -19.07 -29.25 -16.74
C LEU A 179 -18.17 -28.77 -17.89
N LYS A 180 -18.67 -28.78 -19.14
CA LYS A 180 -17.93 -28.27 -20.30
C LYS A 180 -17.63 -26.77 -20.20
N GLU A 181 -18.57 -25.97 -19.70
CA GLU A 181 -18.36 -24.54 -19.44
C GLU A 181 -17.18 -24.34 -18.47
N LYS A 182 -17.18 -25.06 -17.34
CA LYS A 182 -16.13 -24.96 -16.33
C LYS A 182 -14.76 -25.41 -16.85
N GLU A 183 -14.73 -26.47 -17.68
CA GLU A 183 -13.50 -26.92 -18.34
C GLU A 183 -12.96 -25.87 -19.30
N GLU A 184 -13.83 -25.23 -20.09
CA GLU A 184 -13.43 -24.17 -21.02
C GLU A 184 -12.95 -22.92 -20.28
N GLU A 185 -13.65 -22.51 -19.22
CA GLU A 185 -13.18 -21.43 -18.35
C GLU A 185 -11.81 -21.72 -17.73
N ASN A 186 -11.56 -22.95 -17.30
CA ASN A 186 -10.24 -23.35 -16.79
C ASN A 186 -9.14 -23.22 -17.85
N LYS A 187 -9.41 -23.60 -19.10
CA LYS A 187 -8.45 -23.39 -20.19
C LYS A 187 -8.17 -21.89 -20.41
N ILE A 188 -9.22 -21.06 -20.36
CA ILE A 188 -9.06 -19.62 -20.47
C ILE A 188 -8.21 -19.08 -19.31
N ARG A 189 -8.43 -19.53 -18.06
CA ARG A 189 -7.60 -19.14 -16.90
C ARG A 189 -6.12 -19.48 -17.11
N VAL A 190 -5.82 -20.67 -17.65
CA VAL A 190 -4.43 -21.07 -17.98
C VAL A 190 -3.84 -20.10 -19.00
N VAL A 191 -4.54 -19.85 -20.11
CA VAL A 191 -4.07 -18.94 -21.16
C VAL A 191 -3.88 -17.51 -20.65
N LEU A 192 -4.81 -17.00 -19.82
CA LEU A 192 -4.68 -15.68 -19.22
C LEU A 192 -3.48 -15.61 -18.29
N THR A 193 -3.27 -16.63 -17.45
CA THR A 193 -2.11 -16.71 -16.56
C THR A 193 -0.81 -16.68 -17.35
N GLU A 194 -0.70 -17.47 -18.41
CA GLU A 194 0.49 -17.50 -19.27
C GLU A 194 0.76 -16.15 -19.94
N LYS A 195 -0.30 -15.44 -20.37
CA LYS A 195 -0.17 -14.09 -20.95
C LYS A 195 0.24 -13.04 -19.92
N LEU A 196 -0.14 -13.23 -18.65
CA LEU A 196 0.18 -12.30 -17.56
C LEU A 196 1.57 -12.56 -16.96
N HIS A 197 2.09 -13.79 -17.08
CA HIS A 197 3.40 -14.19 -16.52
C HIS A 197 4.54 -13.19 -16.82
N PRO A 198 4.69 -12.67 -18.05
CA PRO A 198 5.74 -11.70 -18.37
C PRO A 198 5.66 -10.39 -17.59
N TYR A 199 4.49 -9.99 -17.07
CA TYR A 199 4.27 -8.74 -16.34
C TYR A 199 4.49 -8.87 -14.82
N THR A 200 5.00 -10.02 -14.35
CA THR A 200 5.10 -10.32 -12.91
C THR A 200 5.94 -9.27 -12.16
N GLU A 201 7.08 -8.87 -12.72
CA GLU A 201 7.98 -7.93 -12.04
C GLU A 201 7.42 -6.50 -12.10
N GLU A 202 6.75 -6.10 -13.18
CA GLU A 202 6.05 -4.83 -13.31
C GLU A 202 4.88 -4.73 -12.33
N LEU A 203 4.08 -5.78 -12.18
CA LEU A 203 2.99 -5.84 -11.20
C LEU A 203 3.53 -5.71 -9.77
N LYS A 204 4.62 -6.42 -9.47
CA LYS A 204 5.28 -6.34 -8.17
C LYS A 204 5.83 -4.94 -7.90
N ASN A 205 6.45 -4.33 -8.91
CA ASN A 205 6.99 -2.98 -8.81
C ASN A 205 5.86 -1.95 -8.58
N ALA A 206 4.77 -2.02 -9.35
CA ALA A 206 3.60 -1.16 -9.16
C ALA A 206 3.03 -1.25 -7.74
N LEU A 207 2.87 -2.48 -7.22
CA LEU A 207 2.40 -2.71 -5.85
C LEU A 207 3.32 -2.05 -4.82
N ASN A 208 4.63 -2.21 -4.97
CA ASN A 208 5.61 -1.66 -4.04
C ASN A 208 5.69 -0.13 -4.10
N GLU A 209 5.69 0.45 -5.30
CA GLU A 209 5.76 1.90 -5.52
C GLU A 209 4.51 2.60 -4.97
N MET A 210 3.31 2.06 -5.24
CA MET A 210 2.06 2.59 -4.66
C MET A 210 2.01 2.45 -3.14
N ALA A 211 2.47 1.31 -2.59
CA ALA A 211 2.53 1.11 -1.15
C ALA A 211 3.56 2.03 -0.47
N THR A 212 4.68 2.31 -1.15
CA THR A 212 5.69 3.28 -0.71
C THR A 212 5.15 4.70 -0.72
N LEU A 213 4.37 5.06 -1.75
CA LEU A 213 3.69 6.35 -1.83
C LEU A 213 2.70 6.55 -0.68
N ASP A 214 1.85 5.56 -0.38
CA ASP A 214 0.90 5.62 0.75
C ASP A 214 1.64 5.84 2.08
N LEU A 215 2.72 5.08 2.31
CA LEU A 215 3.56 5.25 3.49
C LEU A 215 4.20 6.65 3.57
N LEU A 216 4.68 7.17 2.44
CA LEU A 216 5.29 8.50 2.40
C LEU A 216 4.28 9.60 2.73
N ILE A 217 3.09 9.53 2.15
CA ILE A 217 1.99 10.47 2.44
C ILE A 217 1.61 10.39 3.93
N ALA A 218 1.50 9.17 4.49
CA ALA A 218 1.20 8.99 5.90
C ALA A 218 2.27 9.60 6.81
N LYS A 219 3.56 9.44 6.49
CA LYS A 219 4.67 10.08 7.22
C LYS A 219 4.60 11.60 7.16
N ALA A 220 4.38 12.18 5.97
CA ALA A 220 4.30 13.62 5.79
C ALA A 220 3.10 14.22 6.55
N ASN A 221 1.93 13.57 6.48
CA ASN A 221 0.74 13.97 7.22
C ASN A 221 0.99 13.95 8.74
N LEU A 222 1.54 12.85 9.26
CA LEU A 222 1.84 12.73 10.69
C LEU A 222 2.87 13.76 11.15
N ALA A 223 3.90 14.01 10.33
CA ALA A 223 4.90 15.03 10.62
C ALA A 223 4.30 16.44 10.69
N LYS A 224 3.37 16.78 9.77
CA LYS A 224 2.64 18.06 9.82
C LYS A 224 1.71 18.15 11.03
N GLU A 225 0.95 17.09 11.31
CA GLU A 225 0.00 17.03 12.43
C GLU A 225 0.71 17.25 13.77
N LEU A 226 1.85 16.60 13.96
CA LEU A 226 2.63 16.65 15.20
C LEU A 226 3.72 17.74 15.20
N LEU A 227 3.79 18.58 14.15
CA LEU A 227 4.80 19.64 13.98
C LEU A 227 6.24 19.10 14.15
N LEU A 228 6.51 17.93 13.58
CA LEU A 228 7.82 17.29 13.64
C LEU A 228 8.81 17.99 12.72
N THR A 229 10.10 17.85 13.04
CA THR A 229 11.19 18.46 12.29
C THR A 229 12.13 17.39 11.76
N LYS A 230 12.76 17.67 10.61
CA LYS A 230 13.80 16.81 10.04
C LYS A 230 15.03 16.84 10.95
N PRO A 231 15.56 15.67 11.38
CA PRO A 231 16.73 15.63 12.23
C PRO A 231 18.00 16.00 11.43
N THR A 232 18.97 16.60 12.13
CA THR A 232 20.32 16.82 11.61
C THR A 232 21.29 15.81 12.22
N PHE A 233 22.24 15.31 11.42
CA PHE A 233 23.25 14.38 11.91
C PHE A 233 24.36 15.11 12.66
N ALA A 234 24.73 14.61 13.83
CA ALA A 234 25.81 15.12 14.65
C ALA A 234 26.77 13.99 15.05
N GLN A 235 28.03 14.33 15.30
CA GLN A 235 29.01 13.43 15.90
C GLN A 235 29.21 13.81 17.38
N GLY A 236 29.27 12.81 18.27
CA GLY A 236 29.55 12.99 19.69
C GLY A 236 28.32 13.22 20.57
N VAL A 237 27.74 14.42 20.52
CA VAL A 237 26.60 14.81 21.38
C VAL A 237 25.30 14.78 20.59
N THR A 238 24.28 14.10 21.13
CA THR A 238 22.91 14.14 20.61
C THR A 238 22.12 15.23 21.33
N SER A 239 21.70 16.27 20.62
CA SER A 239 20.85 17.33 21.19
C SER A 239 19.42 17.24 20.65
N LEU A 240 18.46 17.11 21.55
CA LEU A 240 17.03 17.04 21.27
C LEU A 240 16.35 18.23 21.92
N SER A 241 15.64 19.04 21.14
CA SER A 241 14.92 20.21 21.63
C SER A 241 13.43 20.05 21.41
N GLY A 242 12.62 20.48 22.39
CA GLY A 242 11.17 20.37 22.32
C GLY A 242 10.67 18.93 22.30
N LEU A 243 11.40 18.00 22.91
CA LEU A 243 11.04 16.58 22.94
C LEU A 243 9.70 16.38 23.65
N PHE A 244 8.84 15.56 23.06
CA PHE A 244 7.58 15.15 23.65
C PHE A 244 7.29 13.69 23.29
N ASN A 245 6.55 13.01 24.18
CA ASN A 245 6.01 11.68 23.90
C ASN A 245 4.63 11.86 23.24
N PRO A 246 4.42 11.45 21.97
CA PRO A 246 3.17 11.71 21.25
C PRO A 246 1.91 11.14 21.92
N GLU A 247 2.02 9.96 22.55
CA GLU A 247 0.90 9.31 23.24
C GLU A 247 0.46 10.10 24.47
N ILE A 248 1.42 10.50 25.29
CA ILE A 248 1.16 11.27 26.50
C ILE A 248 0.72 12.69 26.14
N TYR A 249 1.34 13.30 25.13
CA TYR A 249 0.96 14.61 24.61
C TYR A 249 -0.53 14.64 24.22
N ASN A 250 -0.98 13.68 23.39
CA ASN A 250 -2.38 13.62 22.96
C ASN A 250 -3.32 13.22 24.11
N SER A 251 -2.89 12.36 25.04
CA SER A 251 -3.67 12.04 26.24
C SER A 251 -3.91 13.27 27.12
N LEU A 252 -2.89 14.08 27.38
CA LEU A 252 -3.02 15.31 28.17
C LEU A 252 -3.93 16.34 27.50
N GLN A 253 -3.76 16.55 26.19
CA GLN A 253 -4.61 17.45 25.40
C GLN A 253 -6.10 17.08 25.51
N LYS A 254 -6.43 15.78 25.40
CA LYS A 254 -7.81 15.28 25.57
C LYS A 254 -8.41 15.58 26.95
N HIS A 255 -7.58 15.74 27.97
CA HIS A 255 -8.00 16.11 29.33
C HIS A 255 -7.84 17.61 29.62
N GLY A 256 -7.63 18.45 28.60
CA GLY A 256 -7.43 19.89 28.76
C GLY A 256 -6.13 20.26 29.49
N LYS A 257 -5.17 19.34 29.58
CA LYS A 257 -3.85 19.54 30.20
C LYS A 257 -2.80 19.84 29.14
N LYS A 258 -1.75 20.53 29.56
CA LYS A 258 -0.60 20.85 28.70
C LYS A 258 0.55 19.89 28.99
N PHE A 259 1.14 19.34 27.93
CA PHE A 259 2.43 18.66 28.01
C PHE A 259 3.54 19.72 28.10
N GLN A 260 4.59 19.44 28.88
CA GLN A 260 5.77 20.28 28.97
C GLN A 260 6.90 19.66 28.13
N PRO A 261 7.27 20.25 26.98
CA PRO A 261 8.39 19.75 26.18
C PRO A 261 9.71 19.82 26.95
N VAL A 262 10.62 18.88 26.66
CA VAL A 262 11.90 18.74 27.32
C VAL A 262 13.04 18.92 26.32
N ASN A 263 14.09 19.62 26.73
CA ASN A 263 15.34 19.70 25.97
C ASN A 263 16.36 18.76 26.63
N ILE A 264 17.01 17.91 25.86
CA ILE A 264 17.99 16.93 26.36
C ILE A 264 19.24 17.03 25.50
N SER A 265 20.41 17.02 26.14
CA SER A 265 21.69 16.80 25.47
C SER A 265 22.33 15.54 26.05
N ILE A 266 22.59 14.58 25.19
CA ILE A 266 23.12 13.26 25.54
C ILE A 266 24.57 13.21 25.02
N PRO A 267 25.58 13.40 25.89
CA PRO A 267 26.97 13.18 25.53
C PRO A 267 27.28 11.71 25.26
N SER A 268 28.49 11.41 24.78
CA SER A 268 28.96 10.03 24.61
C SER A 268 29.19 9.30 25.94
N ASP A 269 29.35 10.05 27.03
CA ASP A 269 29.50 9.52 28.38
C ASP A 269 28.15 9.18 29.04
N PRO A 270 28.12 8.28 30.05
CA PRO A 270 26.90 7.94 30.78
C PRO A 270 26.18 9.18 31.36
N THR A 271 24.90 9.31 31.05
CA THR A 271 24.05 10.42 31.51
C THR A 271 23.14 9.97 32.65
N LEU A 272 23.31 10.55 33.84
CA LEU A 272 22.48 10.25 35.02
C LEU A 272 21.29 11.23 35.12
N ILE A 273 20.07 10.70 35.09
CA ILE A 273 18.85 11.48 35.30
C ILE A 273 18.37 11.28 36.74
N THR A 274 18.46 12.33 37.57
CA THR A 274 17.99 12.34 38.97
C THR A 274 16.78 13.24 39.14
N GLY A 275 16.05 13.06 40.25
CA GLY A 275 14.87 13.87 40.58
C GLY A 275 13.84 13.10 41.41
N ALA A 276 12.85 13.82 41.95
CA ALA A 276 11.78 13.22 42.75
C ALA A 276 10.92 12.22 41.94
N ASN A 277 10.23 11.31 42.61
CA ASN A 277 9.30 10.40 41.94
C ASN A 277 8.16 11.18 41.25
N MET A 278 7.60 10.61 40.19
CA MET A 278 6.49 11.19 39.40
C MET A 278 6.80 12.50 38.66
N THR A 279 8.07 12.93 38.58
CA THR A 279 8.49 14.11 37.80
C THR A 279 8.73 13.80 36.31
N GLY A 280 8.25 12.65 35.82
CA GLY A 280 8.39 12.26 34.40
C GLY A 280 9.75 11.67 34.01
N LYS A 281 10.60 11.24 34.97
CA LYS A 281 11.94 10.68 34.65
C LYS A 281 11.91 9.42 33.76
N THR A 282 10.82 8.67 33.76
CA THR A 282 10.63 7.41 33.01
C THR A 282 9.97 7.65 31.64
N VAL A 283 9.37 8.83 31.46
CA VAL A 283 8.71 9.24 30.22
C VAL A 283 9.76 9.67 29.21
#